data_AF-C7JBE6-F1
#
_entry.id   AF-C7JBE6-F1
#
_cell.length_a   1.000
_cell.length_b   1.000
_cell.length_c   1.000
_cell.angle_alpha   90.00
_cell.angle_beta   90.00
_cell.angle_gamma   90.00
#
_symmetry.space_group_name_H-M   'P 1'
#
loop_
_entity.id
_entity.type
_entity.pdbx_description
1 polymer ?
#
loop_
_entity_poly.entity_id
_entity_poly.type
_entity_poly.pdbx_seq_one_letter_code
_entity_poly.pdbx_strand_id
1 'polypeptide(L)' 'MSYALLDAARVAKAAEVSLGVLKTSDETTEAHQRKVIMIERIEALAKAAAESKAGVTLTSEEFWLISRNW' A
#
# COMPACT_ATOMS: atom_id res chain seq x y z
N MET A 1 -6.36 17.28 5.13
CA MET A 1 -5.76 15.97 4.82
C MET A 1 -4.29 16.02 5.19
N SER A 2 -3.84 15.16 6.10
CA SER A 2 -2.43 15.03 6.48
C SER A 2 -1.70 14.06 5.54
N TYR A 3 -0.45 14.39 5.25
CA TYR A 3 0.46 13.60 4.43
C TYR A 3 1.74 13.33 5.21
N ALA A 4 2.36 12.18 4.97
CA ALA A 4 3.67 11.87 5.51
C ALA A 4 4.59 11.38 4.39
N LEU A 5 5.83 11.89 4.38
CA LEU A 5 6.92 11.32 3.61
C LEU A 5 7.44 10.09 4.36
N LEU A 6 7.41 8.94 3.70
CA LEU A 6 7.73 7.64 4.29
C LEU A 6 8.86 6.95 3.52
N ASP A 7 9.56 6.07 4.23
CA ASP A 7 10.55 5.19 3.60
C ASP A 7 9.86 4.25 2.60
N ALA A 8 10.24 4.34 1.33
CA ALA A 8 9.57 3.64 0.25
C ALA A 8 9.73 2.12 0.34
N ALA A 9 10.88 1.62 0.81
CA ALA A 9 11.10 0.18 0.94
C ALA A 9 10.18 -0.45 2.01
N ARG A 10 10.00 0.25 3.13
CA ARG A 10 9.04 -0.15 4.18
C ARG A 10 7.59 -0.11 3.70
N VAL A 11 7.21 0.94 2.97
CA VAL A 11 5.86 1.03 2.37
C VAL A 11 5.63 -0.12 1.40
N ALA A 12 6.59 -0.42 0.52
CA ALA A 12 6.49 -1.51 -0.43
C ALA A 12 6.30 -2.85 0.29
N LYS A 13 7.05 -3.09 1.37
CA LYS A 13 6.92 -4.32 2.15
C LYS A 13 5.56 -4.44 2.84
N ALA A 14 5.08 -3.36 3.45
CA ALA A 14 3.79 -3.34 4.12
C ALA A 14 2.63 -3.56 3.13
N ALA A 15 2.72 -2.97 1.94
CA ALA A 15 1.74 -3.14 0.88
C ALA A 15 1.74 -4.57 0.31
N GLU A 16 2.91 -5.16 0.07
CA GLU A 16 3.06 -6.56 -0.36
C GLU A 16 2.39 -7.53 0.63
N VAL A 17 2.67 -7.40 1.94
CA VAL A 17 2.05 -8.25 2.97
C VAL A 17 0.54 -8.05 3.01
N SER A 18 0.08 -6.81 2.92
CA SER A 18 -1.35 -6.47 2.91
C SER A 18 -2.07 -7.09 1.70
N LEU A 19 -1.44 -7.09 0.52
CA LEU A 19 -1.98 -7.72 -0.68
C LEU A 19 -2.00 -9.24 -0.57
N GLY A 20 -0.95 -9.84 0.01
CA GLY A 20 -0.93 -11.27 0.29
C GLY A 20 -2.14 -11.68 1.13
N VAL A 21 -2.42 -10.95 2.21
CA VAL A 21 -3.59 -11.21 3.07
C VAL A 21 -4.90 -11.03 2.30
N LEU A 22 -5.07 -9.94 1.54
CA LEU A 22 -6.30 -9.69 0.80
C LEU A 22 -6.57 -10.73 -0.29
N LYS A 23 -5.52 -11.20 -0.99
CA LYS A 23 -5.62 -12.21 -2.04
C LYS A 23 -5.97 -13.61 -1.50
N THR A 24 -5.88 -13.84 -0.19
CA THR A 24 -6.38 -15.08 0.44
C THR A 24 -7.88 -15.07 0.72
N SER A 25 -8.55 -13.92 0.56
CA SER A 25 -10.00 -13.80 0.75
C SER A 25 -10.73 -14.08 -0.57
N ASP A 26 -11.77 -14.92 -0.54
CA ASP A 26 -12.66 -15.18 -1.70
C ASP A 26 -13.73 -14.09 -1.88
N GLU A 27 -13.54 -12.91 -1.29
CA GLU A 27 -14.50 -11.82 -1.34
C GLU A 27 -14.48 -11.12 -2.71
N THR A 28 -15.60 -11.15 -3.43
CA THR A 28 -15.72 -10.56 -4.77
C THR A 28 -16.48 -9.23 -4.80
N THR A 29 -16.65 -8.56 -3.66
CA THR A 29 -17.38 -7.29 -3.59
C THR A 29 -16.61 -6.19 -4.31
N GLU A 30 -17.32 -5.20 -4.84
CA GLU A 30 -16.68 -4.03 -5.46
C GLU A 30 -15.79 -3.28 -4.46
N ALA A 31 -16.20 -3.21 -3.19
CA ALA A 31 -15.43 -2.60 -2.12
C ALA A 31 -14.09 -3.34 -1.90
N HIS A 32 -14.12 -4.68 -1.90
CA HIS A 32 -12.91 -5.50 -1.81
C HIS A 32 -11.98 -5.26 -3.00
N GLN A 33 -12.52 -5.32 -4.22
CA GLN A 33 -11.73 -5.10 -5.44
C GLN A 33 -11.09 -3.72 -5.48
N ARG A 34 -11.82 -2.66 -5.12
CA ARG A 34 -11.30 -1.30 -5.03
C ARG A 34 -10.16 -1.20 -4.02
N LYS A 35 -10.30 -1.85 -2.86
CA LYS A 35 -9.26 -1.90 -1.83
C LYS A 35 -7.98 -2.59 -2.33
N VAL A 36 -8.13 -3.74 -3.00
CA VAL A 36 -7.00 -4.47 -3.61
C VAL A 36 -6.28 -3.58 -4.60
N ILE A 37 -6.99 -2.99 -5.57
CA ILE A 37 -6.41 -2.11 -6.59
C ILE A 37 -5.69 -0.91 -5.96
N MET A 38 -6.24 -0.34 -4.89
CA MET A 38 -5.62 0.79 -4.20
C MET A 38 -4.27 0.41 -3.58
N ILE A 39 -4.19 -0.75 -2.91
CA ILE A 39 -2.94 -1.22 -2.30
C ILE A 39 -1.94 -1.67 -3.37
N GLU A 40 -2.39 -2.27 -4.49
CA GLU A 40 -1.51 -2.59 -5.64
C GLU A 40 -0.85 -1.33 -6.22
N ARG A 41 -1.58 -0.22 -6.29
CA ARG A 41 -1.01 1.08 -6.71
C ARG A 41 0.02 1.62 -5.73
N ILE A 42 -0.26 1.53 -4.43
CA ILE A 42 0.68 1.93 -3.37
C ILE A 42 1.96 1.08 -3.46
N GLU A 43 1.82 -0.24 -3.60
CA GLU A 43 2.95 -1.16 -3.72
C GLU A 43 3.81 -0.83 -4.94
N ALA A 44 3.19 -0.66 -6.11
CA ALA A 44 3.90 -0.35 -7.35
C ALA A 44 4.65 0.99 -7.26
N LEU A 45 4.00 2.03 -6.72
CA LEU A 45 4.63 3.34 -6.51
C LEU A 45 5.80 3.24 -5.54
N ALA A 46 5.61 2.54 -4.42
CA ALA A 46 6.64 2.39 -3.39
C ALA A 46 7.84 1.57 -3.89
N LYS A 47 7.62 0.50 -4.68
CA LYS A 47 8.69 -0.27 -5.33
C LYS A 47 9.53 0.62 -6.25
N ALA A 48 8.88 1.38 -7.15
CA ALA A 48 9.58 2.29 -8.05
C ALA A 48 10.36 3.39 -7.30
N ALA A 49 9.78 3.96 -6.24
CA ALA A 49 10.44 4.95 -5.40
C ALA A 49 11.64 4.35 -4.65
N ALA A 50 11.52 3.12 -4.13
CA ALA A 50 12.59 2.41 -3.45
C ALA A 50 13.78 2.11 -4.37
N GLU A 51 13.53 1.67 -5.61
CA GLU A 51 14.58 1.48 -6.63
C GLU A 51 15.35 2.78 -6.91
N SER A 52 14.65 3.91 -6.85
CA SER A 52 15.21 5.25 -7.05
C SER A 52 15.77 5.89 -5.77
N LYS A 53 15.78 5.18 -4.63
CA LYS A 53 16.15 5.70 -3.29
C LYS A 53 15.38 6.98 -2.90
N ALA A 54 14.15 7.13 -3.39
CA ALA A 54 13.25 8.21 -3.05
C ALA A 54 12.30 7.78 -1.92
N GLY A 55 11.76 8.76 -1.19
CA GLY A 55 10.63 8.54 -0.29
C GLY A 55 9.31 8.55 -1.06
N VAL A 56 8.27 7.99 -0.47
CA VAL A 56 6.90 8.07 -0.99
C VAL A 56 6.02 8.86 -0.04
N THR A 57 5.18 9.72 -0.58
CA THR A 57 4.22 10.50 0.20
C THR A 57 2.86 9.81 0.14
N LEU A 58 2.29 9.50 1.30
CA LEU A 58 0.94 8.95 1.40
C LEU A 58 0.06 9.91 2.21
N THR A 59 -1.22 9.97 1.85
CA THR A 59 -2.28 10.46 2.72
C THR A 59 -2.41 9.57 3.95
N SER A 60 -3.00 10.09 5.03
CA SER A 60 -3.33 9.27 6.20
C SER A 60 -4.28 8.11 5.88
N GLU A 61 -5.16 8.25 4.88
CA GLU A 61 -6.09 7.19 4.46
C GLU A 61 -5.36 6.06 3.72
N GLU A 62 -4.44 6.40 2.81
CA GLU A 62 -3.60 5.42 2.12
C GLU A 62 -2.68 4.69 3.11
N PHE A 63 -2.07 5.42 4.04
CA PHE A 63 -1.27 4.80 5.10
C PHE A 63 -2.11 3.86 5.97
N TRP A 64 -3.34 4.27 6.32
CA TRP A 64 -4.24 3.45 7.14
C TRP A 64 -4.51 2.07 6.51
N LEU A 65 -4.62 1.98 5.18
CA LEU A 65 -4.86 0.72 4.47
C LEU A 65 -3.77 -0.34 4.69
N ILE A 66 -2.53 0.08 4.90
CA ILE A 66 -1.36 -0.81 5.05
C ILE A 66 -0.79 -0.82 6.47
N SER A 67 -1.26 0.07 7.34
CA SER A 67 -0.73 0.31 8.69
C SER A 67 -0.70 -0.92 9.60
N ARG A 68 -1.62 -1.87 9.44
CA ARG A 68 -1.67 -3.11 10.25
C ARG A 68 -0.55 -4.10 9.93
N ASN A 69 0.08 -3.95 8.76
CA ASN A 69 1.12 -4.83 8.26
C ASN A 69 2.44 -4.08 8.03
N TRP A 70 2.60 -2.94 8.73
CA TRP A 70 3.75 -2.05 8.63
C TRP A 70 5.00 -2.56 9.36
#